data_AF-A0A2A4RFR7-F1
#
_entry.id   AF-A0A2A4RFR7-F1
#
_cell.length_a   1.000
_cell.length_b   1.000
_cell.length_c   1.000
_cell.angle_alpha   90.00
_cell.angle_beta   90.00
_cell.angle_gamma   90.00
#
_symmetry.space_group_name_H-M   'P 1'
#
loop_
_entity.id
_entity.type
_entity.pdbx_description
1 polymer ?
#
loop_
_entity_poly.entity_id
_entity_poly.type
_entity_poly.pdbx_seq_one_letter_code
_entity_poly.pdbx_strand_id
1 'polypeptide(L)'
;MKIIWPSALLILLFACLAEANNLTYPAYGLWGIGVVNRNLNYRETESETSIAPFIFGGYGPVSIEANRAAIAFYRDGTFFASVVGQLRTHQFRNADDNPAFASLGDRDQAIELGAQVGVRLPAGFFTRLALLQDVSGAHESHEWDLQVYRRDRIGPIRLLTSVGIQYQNKKLVNYYYGTPSYQPGNTFAAELELIATYPIGNWGIFAGTRSYIFDSEVSNSPLADGNKIIQIFSGVGYYF
;
A
#
# COMPACT_ATOMS: atom_id res chain seq x y z
N MET A 1 6.96 -38.84 -16.46
CA MET A 1 6.20 -37.97 -17.38
C MET A 1 5.17 -37.21 -16.55
N LYS A 2 5.49 -35.98 -16.12
CA LYS A 2 4.63 -35.17 -15.24
C LYS A 2 3.81 -34.23 -16.11
N ILE A 3 2.48 -34.34 -16.00
CA ILE A 3 1.50 -33.55 -16.75
C ILE A 3 1.43 -32.15 -16.11
N ILE A 4 1.84 -31.14 -16.87
CA ILE A 4 1.75 -29.73 -16.50
C ILE A 4 0.34 -29.26 -16.89
N TRP A 5 -0.44 -28.80 -15.93
CA TRP A 5 -1.69 -28.07 -16.20
C TRP A 5 -1.34 -26.61 -16.53
N PRO A 6 -1.72 -26.05 -17.69
CA PRO A 6 -1.68 -24.62 -17.88
C PRO A 6 -2.98 -24.03 -17.34
N SER A 7 -2.87 -23.29 -16.23
CA SER A 7 -3.91 -22.37 -15.76
C SER A 7 -4.05 -21.21 -16.76
N ALA A 8 -4.92 -21.37 -17.75
CA ALA A 8 -5.29 -20.29 -18.64
C ALA A 8 -6.21 -19.31 -17.91
N LEU A 9 -5.64 -18.23 -17.39
CA LEU A 9 -6.41 -17.07 -16.92
C LEU A 9 -6.88 -16.30 -18.17
N LEU A 10 -8.14 -16.51 -18.55
CA LEU A 10 -8.75 -15.79 -19.66
C LEU A 10 -9.09 -14.36 -19.20
N ILE A 11 -8.23 -13.39 -19.49
CA ILE A 11 -8.52 -11.96 -19.29
C ILE A 11 -9.45 -11.52 -20.42
N LEU A 12 -10.75 -11.39 -20.13
CA LEU A 12 -11.70 -10.70 -20.99
C LEU A 12 -11.42 -9.20 -20.92
N LEU A 13 -10.57 -8.71 -21.84
CA LEU A 13 -10.41 -7.29 -22.16
C LEU A 13 -11.69 -6.81 -22.84
N PHE A 14 -12.63 -6.26 -22.07
CA PHE A 14 -13.62 -5.34 -22.62
C PHE A 14 -12.88 -4.04 -22.97
N ALA A 15 -12.56 -3.85 -24.24
CA ALA A 15 -12.16 -2.57 -24.79
C ALA A 15 -13.40 -1.65 -24.79
N CYS A 16 -13.69 -1.04 -23.65
CA CYS A 16 -14.57 0.11 -23.61
C CYS A 16 -13.73 1.30 -24.10
N LEU A 17 -14.05 1.80 -25.29
CA LEU A 17 -13.56 3.10 -25.78
C LEU A 17 -14.06 4.16 -24.79
N ALA A 18 -13.24 4.48 -23.79
CA ALA A 18 -13.48 5.60 -22.91
C ALA A 18 -13.37 6.87 -23.76
N GLU A 19 -14.45 7.65 -23.83
CA GLU A 19 -14.39 9.01 -24.32
C GLU A 19 -13.29 9.75 -23.54
N ALA A 20 -12.23 10.13 -24.25
CA ALA A 20 -11.13 10.94 -23.76
C ALA A 20 -11.59 12.41 -23.59
N ASN A 21 -12.69 12.63 -22.89
CA ASN A 21 -13.24 13.96 -22.67
C ASN A 21 -12.87 14.39 -21.24
N ASN A 22 -11.89 15.32 -21.17
CA ASN A 22 -11.37 16.04 -19.99
C ASN A 22 -10.10 15.49 -19.30
N LEU A 23 -9.01 15.32 -20.06
CA LEU A 23 -7.66 15.12 -19.51
C LEU A 23 -6.97 16.41 -19.01
N THR A 24 -7.63 17.57 -19.10
CA THR A 24 -7.05 18.88 -18.75
C THR A 24 -7.50 19.38 -17.37
N TYR A 25 -7.30 18.59 -16.32
CA TYR A 25 -7.32 19.13 -14.96
C TYR A 25 -5.92 19.65 -14.62
N PRO A 26 -5.77 20.85 -14.01
CA PRO A 26 -4.48 21.31 -13.54
C PRO A 26 -3.92 20.28 -12.55
N ALA A 27 -2.60 20.12 -12.56
CA ALA A 27 -1.93 19.35 -11.53
C ALA A 27 -2.32 19.95 -10.17
N TYR A 28 -2.59 19.09 -9.20
CA TYR A 28 -2.89 19.51 -7.85
C TYR A 28 -2.20 18.58 -6.87
N GLY A 29 -1.65 19.14 -5.80
CA GLY A 29 -1.16 18.31 -4.73
C GLY A 29 -0.09 18.96 -3.89
N LEU A 30 0.52 18.13 -3.06
CA LEU A 30 1.66 18.45 -2.23
C LEU A 30 2.79 17.50 -2.62
N TRP A 31 3.94 18.04 -3.01
CA TRP A 31 5.18 17.26 -3.11
C TRP A 31 6.12 17.72 -2.02
N GLY A 32 6.81 16.81 -1.37
CA GLY A 32 7.58 17.14 -0.19
C GLY A 32 8.57 16.08 0.21
N ILE A 33 9.22 16.35 1.32
CA ILE A 33 10.17 15.46 1.98
C ILE A 33 9.75 15.29 3.43
N GLY A 34 9.88 14.08 3.94
CA GLY A 34 9.49 13.76 5.29
C GLY A 34 10.35 12.68 5.91
N VAL A 35 10.19 12.55 7.22
CA VAL A 35 10.77 11.48 8.02
C VAL A 35 9.70 10.41 8.21
N VAL A 36 10.11 9.15 8.15
CA VAL A 36 9.27 7.98 8.42
C VAL A 36 9.92 7.17 9.52
N ASN A 37 9.19 6.96 10.61
CA ASN A 37 9.53 6.00 11.65
C ASN A 37 8.66 4.74 11.48
N ARG A 38 9.29 3.57 11.48
CA ARG A 38 8.62 2.27 11.35
C ARG A 38 8.94 1.42 12.56
N ASN A 39 7.89 1.00 13.26
CA ASN A 39 7.99 -0.06 14.25
C ASN A 39 7.54 -1.37 13.59
N LEU A 40 8.52 -2.18 13.20
CA LEU A 40 8.31 -3.49 12.59
C LEU A 40 8.03 -4.51 13.71
N ASN A 41 7.26 -5.54 13.41
CA ASN A 41 6.95 -6.61 14.36
C ASN A 41 7.96 -7.76 14.29
N TYR A 42 9.21 -7.49 13.91
CA TYR A 42 10.27 -8.50 13.92
C TYR A 42 10.92 -8.56 15.30
N ARG A 43 11.24 -9.77 15.75
CA ARG A 43 11.89 -10.00 17.05
C ARG A 43 13.22 -9.29 17.12
N GLU A 44 13.44 -8.63 18.25
CA GLU A 44 14.69 -7.94 18.59
C GLU A 44 15.11 -6.94 17.51
N THR A 45 14.14 -6.35 16.80
CA THR A 45 14.36 -5.32 15.79
C THR A 45 13.91 -3.98 16.38
N GLU A 46 14.80 -2.99 16.37
CA GLU A 46 14.47 -1.63 16.80
C GLU A 46 13.65 -0.88 15.74
N SER A 47 13.02 0.24 16.13
CA SER A 47 12.30 1.06 15.16
C SER A 47 13.26 1.71 14.16
N GLU A 48 12.94 1.65 12.87
CA GLU A 48 13.75 2.23 11.82
C GLU A 48 13.28 3.66 11.50
N THR A 49 14.21 4.59 11.34
CA THR A 49 13.91 5.96 10.90
C THR A 49 14.60 6.26 9.57
N SER A 50 13.82 6.73 8.60
CA SER A 50 14.29 7.02 7.23
C SER A 50 13.74 8.34 6.72
N ILE A 51 14.38 8.91 5.70
CA ILE A 51 13.88 10.08 4.97
C ILE A 51 13.32 9.61 3.63
N ALA A 52 12.15 10.11 3.23
CA ALA A 52 11.52 9.74 1.97
C ALA A 52 10.86 10.93 1.27
N PRO A 53 10.79 10.93 -0.07
CA PRO A 53 9.93 11.84 -0.80
C PRO A 53 8.46 11.46 -0.61
N PHE A 54 7.59 12.46 -0.59
CA PHE A 54 6.15 12.29 -0.48
C PHE A 54 5.44 13.08 -1.58
N ILE A 55 4.44 12.45 -2.20
CA ILE A 55 3.53 13.11 -3.12
C ILE A 55 2.11 12.73 -2.73
N PHE A 56 1.27 13.75 -2.57
CA PHE A 56 -0.17 13.62 -2.31
C PHE A 56 -0.90 14.49 -3.33
N GLY A 57 -1.44 13.89 -4.39
CA GLY A 57 -2.03 14.67 -5.45
C GLY A 57 -2.35 13.90 -6.70
N GLY A 58 -2.59 14.62 -7.78
CA GLY A 58 -2.88 14.04 -9.08
C GLY A 58 -2.80 15.02 -10.22
N TYR A 59 -2.82 14.47 -11.43
CA TYR A 59 -2.86 15.20 -12.69
C TYR A 59 -3.64 14.37 -13.71
N GLY A 60 -4.77 14.91 -14.18
CA GLY A 60 -5.68 14.18 -15.07
C GLY A 60 -6.07 12.79 -14.50
N PRO A 61 -5.73 11.68 -15.18
CA PRO A 61 -6.06 10.33 -14.72
C PRO A 61 -5.10 9.79 -13.66
N VAL A 62 -3.97 10.45 -13.43
CA VAL A 62 -2.91 10.01 -12.51
C VAL A 62 -3.19 10.52 -11.10
N SER A 63 -3.06 9.65 -10.11
CA SER A 63 -3.08 10.01 -8.69
C SER A 63 -1.93 9.34 -7.95
N ILE A 64 -1.29 10.06 -7.03
CA ILE A 64 -0.25 9.54 -6.13
C ILE A 64 -0.64 9.88 -4.69
N GLU A 65 -0.56 8.87 -3.83
CA GLU A 65 -0.91 8.89 -2.41
C GLU A 65 0.23 8.17 -1.66
N ALA A 66 1.28 8.94 -1.32
CA ALA A 66 2.51 8.43 -0.72
C ALA A 66 3.13 7.26 -1.51
N ASN A 67 3.01 6.04 -1.00
CA ASN A 67 3.57 4.83 -1.59
C ASN A 67 2.66 4.18 -2.64
N ARG A 68 1.49 4.74 -2.95
CA ARG A 68 0.57 4.22 -3.96
C ARG A 68 0.38 5.22 -5.10
N ALA A 69 0.38 4.73 -6.34
CA ALA A 69 0.03 5.49 -7.52
C ALA A 69 -1.05 4.75 -8.34
N ALA A 70 -1.90 5.50 -9.04
CA ALA A 70 -2.92 4.91 -9.90
C ALA A 70 -3.15 5.76 -11.15
N ILE A 71 -3.52 5.09 -12.25
CA ILE A 71 -3.91 5.70 -13.51
C ILE A 71 -5.33 5.22 -13.84
N ALA A 72 -6.31 6.12 -13.73
CA ALA A 72 -7.71 5.81 -14.03
C ALA A 72 -7.93 5.75 -15.55
N PHE A 73 -8.48 4.65 -16.04
CA PHE A 73 -8.90 4.49 -17.44
C PHE A 73 -10.43 4.47 -17.60
N TYR A 74 -11.17 4.36 -16.50
CA TYR A 74 -12.62 4.47 -16.47
C TYR A 74 -13.07 5.24 -15.24
N ARG A 75 -14.03 6.15 -15.42
CA ARG A 75 -14.70 6.89 -14.34
C ARG A 75 -16.01 7.50 -14.85
N ASP A 76 -17.12 7.22 -14.20
CA ASP A 76 -18.46 7.77 -14.54
C ASP A 76 -19.07 8.65 -13.43
N GLY A 77 -18.25 9.01 -12.43
CA GLY A 77 -18.67 9.78 -11.25
C GLY A 77 -19.10 8.90 -10.06
N THR A 78 -19.54 7.67 -10.32
CA THR A 78 -19.88 6.68 -9.28
C THR A 78 -18.82 5.60 -9.21
N PHE A 79 -18.51 4.97 -10.34
CA PHE A 79 -17.53 3.90 -10.45
C PHE A 79 -16.22 4.42 -11.02
N PHE A 80 -15.13 3.73 -10.71
CA PHE A 80 -13.84 3.94 -11.33
C PHE A 80 -13.09 2.62 -11.50
N ALA A 81 -12.28 2.55 -12.55
CA ALA A 81 -11.30 1.48 -12.74
C ALA A 81 -9.95 2.08 -13.09
N SER A 82 -8.88 1.46 -12.61
CA SER A 82 -7.52 2.00 -12.68
C SER A 82 -6.49 0.89 -12.76
N VAL A 83 -5.37 1.18 -13.43
CA VAL A 83 -4.11 0.49 -13.14
C VAL A 83 -3.57 1.10 -11.86
N VAL A 84 -3.10 0.27 -10.93
CA VAL A 84 -2.58 0.70 -9.63
C VAL A 84 -1.19 0.12 -9.41
N GLY A 85 -0.33 0.86 -8.73
CA GLY A 85 0.95 0.39 -8.24
C GLY A 85 1.19 0.84 -6.81
N GLN A 86 1.91 0.02 -6.04
CA GLN A 86 2.35 0.40 -4.70
C GLN A 86 3.77 -0.08 -4.37
N LEU A 87 4.43 0.66 -3.50
CA LEU A 87 5.65 0.23 -2.82
C LEU A 87 5.28 -0.36 -1.46
N ARG A 88 5.62 -1.64 -1.24
CA ARG A 88 5.47 -2.33 0.04
C ARG A 88 6.64 -1.99 0.96
N THR A 89 6.36 -1.19 1.98
CA THR A 89 7.38 -0.70 2.92
C THR A 89 7.21 -1.23 4.34
N HIS A 90 6.28 -2.16 4.58
CA HIS A 90 5.85 -2.51 5.94
C HIS A 90 6.23 -3.92 6.40
N GLN A 91 6.76 -4.80 5.55
CA GLN A 91 7.18 -6.16 5.94
C GLN A 91 8.65 -6.47 5.59
N PHE A 92 9.40 -5.50 5.05
CA PHE A 92 10.81 -5.73 4.71
C PHE A 92 11.67 -5.81 5.99
N ARG A 93 12.85 -6.43 5.89
CA ARG A 93 13.77 -6.66 7.01
C ARG A 93 15.20 -6.79 6.50
N ASN A 94 16.17 -6.21 7.20
CA ASN A 94 17.58 -6.48 6.93
C ASN A 94 18.06 -7.69 7.75
N ALA A 95 18.86 -8.56 7.15
CA ALA A 95 19.48 -9.72 7.78
C ALA A 95 20.32 -9.32 9.00
N ASP A 96 20.98 -8.17 8.92
CA ASP A 96 21.90 -7.65 9.93
C ASP A 96 21.18 -7.08 11.17
N ASP A 97 19.87 -6.82 11.09
CA ASP A 97 19.07 -6.28 12.19
C ASP A 97 18.98 -7.26 13.37
N ASN A 98 19.00 -8.57 13.09
CA ASN A 98 18.97 -9.61 14.12
C ASN A 98 19.90 -10.79 13.76
N PRO A 99 21.03 -10.98 14.48
CA PRO A 99 21.95 -12.08 14.27
C PRO A 99 21.33 -13.48 14.34
N ALA A 100 20.27 -13.67 15.14
CA ALA A 100 19.57 -14.95 15.27
C ALA A 100 18.86 -15.36 13.96
N PHE A 101 18.58 -14.40 13.07
CA PHE A 101 17.87 -14.62 11.80
C PHE A 101 18.69 -14.18 10.58
N ALA A 102 19.97 -13.86 10.74
CA ALA A 102 20.86 -13.46 9.64
C ALA A 102 20.95 -14.55 8.56
N SER A 103 20.94 -15.83 8.94
CA SER A 103 20.99 -16.95 7.99
C SER A 103 19.78 -17.05 7.06
N LEU A 104 18.68 -16.34 7.37
CA LEU A 104 17.50 -16.29 6.52
C LEU A 104 17.64 -15.27 5.39
N GLY A 105 18.63 -14.38 5.43
CA GLY A 105 18.86 -13.32 4.44
C GLY A 105 17.86 -12.18 4.53
N ASP A 106 18.07 -11.17 3.68
CA ASP A 106 17.21 -9.97 3.62
C ASP A 106 15.79 -10.30 3.14
N ARG A 107 14.86 -9.45 3.57
CA ARG A 107 13.51 -9.38 3.02
C ARG A 107 13.35 -8.02 2.41
N ASP A 108 13.29 -7.99 1.09
CA ASP A 108 13.29 -6.77 0.32
C ASP A 108 11.92 -6.10 0.31
N GLN A 109 11.92 -4.80 0.06
CA GLN A 109 10.71 -4.09 -0.32
C GLN A 109 10.23 -4.60 -1.69
N ALA A 110 8.92 -4.60 -1.89
CA ALA A 110 8.32 -5.04 -3.15
C ALA A 110 7.67 -3.86 -3.90
N ILE A 111 7.84 -3.86 -5.22
CA ILE A 111 7.03 -3.04 -6.13
C ILE A 111 5.91 -3.95 -6.65
N GLU A 112 4.68 -3.53 -6.41
CA GLU A 112 3.50 -4.29 -6.81
C GLU A 112 2.67 -3.49 -7.80
N LEU A 113 2.21 -4.15 -8.86
CA LEU A 113 1.34 -3.58 -9.88
C LEU A 113 0.08 -4.41 -10.03
N GLY A 114 -1.01 -3.76 -10.42
CA GLY A 114 -2.31 -4.40 -10.40
C GLY A 114 -3.43 -3.64 -11.08
N ALA A 115 -4.61 -4.23 -10.98
CA ALA A 115 -5.87 -3.62 -11.36
C ALA A 115 -6.65 -3.23 -10.12
N GLN A 116 -7.34 -2.10 -10.19
CA GLN A 116 -8.18 -1.58 -9.13
C GLN A 116 -9.54 -1.20 -9.68
N VAL A 117 -10.59 -1.58 -8.98
CA VAL A 117 -11.95 -1.11 -9.21
C VAL A 117 -12.48 -0.46 -7.94
N GLY A 118 -13.39 0.49 -8.08
CA GLY A 118 -13.99 1.09 -6.91
C GLY A 118 -15.26 1.85 -7.20
N VAL A 119 -15.91 2.25 -6.13
CA VAL A 119 -17.22 2.89 -6.12
C VAL A 119 -17.21 4.03 -5.10
N ARG A 120 -17.82 5.14 -5.48
CA ARG A 120 -18.17 6.24 -4.59
C ARG A 120 -19.46 5.86 -3.86
N LEU A 121 -19.39 5.86 -2.54
CA LEU A 121 -20.51 5.64 -1.65
C LEU A 121 -21.11 6.99 -1.20
N PRO A 122 -22.32 6.98 -0.60
CA PRO A 122 -22.88 8.17 0.04
C PRO A 122 -21.96 8.74 1.14
N ALA A 123 -22.25 9.97 1.57
CA ALA A 123 -21.51 10.66 2.64
C ALA A 123 -19.99 10.80 2.39
N GLY A 124 -19.57 10.81 1.12
CA GLY A 124 -18.18 11.05 0.72
C GLY A 124 -17.24 9.85 0.86
N PHE A 125 -17.76 8.67 1.22
CA PHE A 125 -16.97 7.45 1.28
C PHE A 125 -16.65 6.92 -0.12
N PHE A 126 -15.56 6.18 -0.22
CA PHE A 126 -15.15 5.44 -1.40
C PHE A 126 -14.73 4.05 -0.97
N THR A 127 -15.04 3.06 -1.80
CA THR A 127 -14.52 1.70 -1.67
C THR A 127 -13.64 1.38 -2.87
N ARG A 128 -12.50 0.74 -2.65
CA ARG A 128 -11.63 0.20 -3.70
C ARG A 128 -11.25 -1.24 -3.40
N LEU A 129 -11.26 -2.08 -4.44
CA LEU A 129 -10.68 -3.41 -4.43
C LEU A 129 -9.52 -3.41 -5.43
N ALA A 130 -8.34 -3.81 -4.98
CA ALA A 130 -7.15 -3.98 -5.80
C ALA A 130 -6.68 -5.43 -5.77
N LEU A 131 -6.26 -5.94 -6.93
CA LEU A 131 -5.47 -7.16 -7.05
C LEU A 131 -4.07 -6.74 -7.46
N LEU A 132 -3.10 -6.98 -6.59
CA LEU A 132 -1.71 -6.54 -6.72
C LEU A 132 -0.81 -7.75 -6.91
N GLN A 133 0.14 -7.66 -7.82
CA GLN A 133 1.15 -8.68 -8.11
C GLN A 133 2.53 -8.04 -7.98
N ASP A 134 3.45 -8.76 -7.34
CA ASP A 134 4.85 -8.35 -7.28
C ASP A 134 5.51 -8.43 -8.67
N VAL A 135 6.09 -7.30 -9.07
CA VAL A 135 6.86 -7.14 -10.31
C VAL A 135 8.35 -6.86 -10.06
N SER A 136 8.74 -6.66 -8.79
CA SER A 136 10.13 -6.53 -8.38
C SER A 136 10.83 -7.89 -8.18
N GLY A 137 10.05 -8.95 -7.94
CA GLY A 137 10.57 -10.30 -7.73
C GLY A 137 10.96 -10.60 -6.28
N ALA A 138 10.64 -9.71 -5.33
CA ALA A 138 10.89 -9.91 -3.91
C ALA A 138 10.16 -11.16 -3.38
N HIS A 139 8.84 -11.24 -3.54
CA HIS A 139 8.02 -12.37 -3.07
C HIS A 139 7.32 -13.14 -4.19
N GLU A 140 7.34 -12.61 -5.43
CA GLU A 140 6.81 -13.24 -6.64
C GLU A 140 5.36 -13.76 -6.46
N SER A 141 4.51 -12.94 -5.84
CA SER A 141 3.16 -13.35 -5.44
C SER A 141 2.15 -12.21 -5.52
N HIS A 142 0.89 -12.48 -5.16
CA HIS A 142 -0.21 -11.52 -5.20
C HIS A 142 -0.89 -11.30 -3.85
N GLU A 143 -1.53 -10.14 -3.74
CA GLU A 143 -2.35 -9.68 -2.63
C GLU A 143 -3.68 -9.12 -3.16
N TRP A 144 -4.76 -9.35 -2.42
CA TRP A 144 -6.01 -8.61 -2.61
C TRP A 144 -6.15 -7.58 -1.51
N ASP A 145 -6.48 -6.35 -1.87
CA ASP A 145 -6.60 -5.22 -0.96
C ASP A 145 -7.97 -4.55 -1.13
N LEU A 146 -8.79 -4.64 -0.09
CA LEU A 146 -10.10 -3.98 -0.03
C LEU A 146 -10.02 -2.83 0.97
N GLN A 147 -10.30 -1.61 0.51
CA GLN A 147 -10.29 -0.43 1.38
C GLN A 147 -11.58 0.36 1.27
N VAL A 148 -11.99 0.94 2.41
CA VAL A 148 -12.99 2.00 2.50
C VAL A 148 -12.29 3.24 3.03
N TYR A 149 -12.39 4.35 2.30
CA TYR A 149 -11.73 5.58 2.67
C TYR A 149 -12.60 6.82 2.45
N ARG A 150 -12.26 7.90 3.14
CA ARG A 150 -12.91 9.21 3.00
C ARG A 150 -11.86 10.32 3.05
N ARG A 151 -12.13 11.41 2.34
CA ARG A 151 -11.31 12.62 2.37
C ARG A 151 -12.15 13.77 2.93
N ASP A 152 -11.84 14.17 4.15
CA ASP A 152 -12.51 15.22 4.89
C ASP A 152 -11.72 16.53 4.84
N ARG A 153 -12.44 17.65 4.98
CA ARG A 153 -11.85 18.97 5.17
C ARG A 153 -12.35 19.55 6.48
N ILE A 154 -11.44 19.74 7.43
CA ILE A 154 -11.72 20.28 8.78
C ILE A 154 -11.02 21.64 8.88
N GLY A 155 -11.74 22.71 8.50
CA GLY A 155 -11.15 24.03 8.34
C GLY A 155 -10.04 24.03 7.27
N PRO A 156 -8.79 24.39 7.62
CA PRO A 156 -7.65 24.31 6.70
C PRO A 156 -7.10 22.90 6.53
N ILE A 157 -7.39 21.96 7.45
CA ILE A 157 -6.85 20.60 7.43
C ILE A 157 -7.57 19.77 6.36
N ARG A 158 -6.80 19.04 5.54
CA ARG A 158 -7.32 17.95 4.72
C ARG A 158 -6.93 16.63 5.38
N LEU A 159 -7.90 15.77 5.64
CA LEU A 159 -7.71 14.48 6.31
C LEU A 159 -8.15 13.35 5.38
N LEU A 160 -7.24 12.43 5.05
CA LEU A 160 -7.57 11.13 4.50
C LEU A 160 -7.69 10.15 5.67
N THR A 161 -8.81 9.43 5.72
CA THR A 161 -9.02 8.30 6.63
C THR A 161 -9.31 7.08 5.78
N SER A 162 -8.54 6.01 5.96
CA SER A 162 -8.73 4.73 5.25
C SER A 162 -8.70 3.57 6.23
N VAL A 163 -9.59 2.60 6.04
CA VAL A 163 -9.57 1.30 6.70
C VAL A 163 -9.61 0.23 5.62
N GLY A 164 -8.74 -0.77 5.74
CA GLY A 164 -8.59 -1.83 4.75
C GLY A 164 -8.47 -3.22 5.35
N ILE A 165 -8.67 -4.20 4.48
CA ILE A 165 -8.35 -5.61 4.72
C ILE A 165 -7.54 -6.09 3.52
N GLN A 166 -6.38 -6.68 3.82
CA GLN A 166 -5.49 -7.29 2.85
C GLN A 166 -5.54 -8.80 3.01
N TYR A 167 -5.80 -9.52 1.93
CA TYR A 167 -5.60 -10.96 1.87
C TYR A 167 -4.26 -11.24 1.21
N GLN A 168 -3.38 -11.87 1.97
CA GLN A 168 -2.02 -12.21 1.58
C GLN A 168 -1.92 -13.73 1.45
N ASN A 169 -1.49 -14.20 0.28
CA ASN A 169 -1.36 -15.63 0.07
C ASN A 169 -0.10 -16.19 0.75
N LYS A 170 -0.09 -17.50 1.00
CA LYS A 170 0.99 -18.19 1.70
C LYS A 170 2.39 -17.96 1.12
N LYS A 171 2.53 -17.72 -0.19
CA LYS A 171 3.86 -17.44 -0.79
C LYS A 171 4.38 -16.08 -0.34
N LEU A 172 3.51 -15.07 -0.30
CA LEU A 172 3.84 -13.74 0.22
C LEU A 172 4.18 -13.82 1.71
N VAL A 173 3.33 -14.47 2.52
CA VAL A 173 3.54 -14.57 3.97
C VAL A 173 4.80 -15.37 4.30
N ASN A 174 5.03 -16.50 3.61
CA ASN A 174 6.23 -17.31 3.77
C ASN A 174 7.50 -16.54 3.42
N TYR A 175 7.46 -15.64 2.44
CA TYR A 175 8.62 -14.81 2.13
C TYR A 175 9.00 -13.98 3.36
N TYR A 176 8.06 -13.21 3.93
CA TYR A 176 8.37 -12.29 5.04
C TYR A 176 8.49 -12.95 6.42
N TYR A 177 7.78 -14.05 6.67
CA TYR A 177 7.65 -14.65 8.01
C TYR A 177 7.96 -16.15 8.07
N GLY A 178 8.31 -16.77 6.95
CA GLY A 178 8.65 -18.19 6.90
C GLY A 178 10.05 -18.48 7.43
N THR A 179 10.19 -19.65 8.06
CA THR A 179 11.46 -20.23 8.49
C THR A 179 11.50 -21.71 8.08
N PRO A 180 12.64 -22.40 8.23
CA PRO A 180 12.69 -23.85 8.02
C PRO A 180 11.73 -24.65 8.92
N SER A 181 11.39 -24.12 10.11
CA SER A 181 10.50 -24.77 11.09
C SER A 181 9.07 -24.23 11.08
N TYR A 182 8.78 -23.16 10.33
CA TYR A 182 7.48 -22.49 10.30
C TYR A 182 7.12 -22.03 8.89
N GLN A 183 5.99 -22.49 8.37
CA GLN A 183 5.51 -22.20 7.01
C GLN A 183 4.07 -21.68 7.12
N PRO A 184 3.88 -20.36 7.28
CA PRO A 184 2.55 -19.79 7.39
C PRO A 184 1.65 -20.07 6.18
N GLY A 185 0.35 -20.12 6.47
CA GLY A 185 -0.71 -20.20 5.48
C GLY A 185 -1.01 -18.85 4.82
N ASN A 186 -2.22 -18.74 4.27
CA ASN A 186 -2.73 -17.44 3.83
C ASN A 186 -3.17 -16.65 5.05
N THR A 187 -2.96 -15.34 5.04
CA THR A 187 -3.28 -14.45 6.18
C THR A 187 -4.17 -13.30 5.73
N PHE A 188 -4.90 -12.74 6.69
CA PHE A 188 -5.53 -11.44 6.56
C PHE A 188 -4.83 -10.40 7.43
N ALA A 189 -4.67 -9.19 6.90
CA ALA A 189 -4.19 -8.03 7.65
C ALA A 189 -5.23 -6.91 7.60
N ALA A 190 -5.56 -6.33 8.75
CA ALA A 190 -6.33 -5.09 8.81
C ALA A 190 -5.39 -3.89 8.68
N GLU A 191 -5.77 -2.91 7.86
CA GLU A 191 -5.03 -1.66 7.65
C GLU A 191 -5.83 -0.48 8.19
N LEU A 192 -5.17 0.42 8.92
CA LEU A 192 -5.69 1.73 9.27
C LEU A 192 -4.70 2.80 8.81
N GLU A 193 -5.17 3.77 8.05
CA GLU A 193 -4.38 4.88 7.57
C GLU A 193 -5.08 6.22 7.87
N LEU A 194 -4.29 7.16 8.38
CA LEU A 194 -4.68 8.55 8.57
C LEU A 194 -3.58 9.44 7.97
N ILE A 195 -3.96 10.37 7.09
CA ILE A 195 -3.03 11.37 6.53
C ILE A 195 -3.66 12.74 6.64
N ALA A 196 -3.00 13.64 7.36
CA ALA A 196 -3.40 15.04 7.49
C ALA A 196 -2.42 15.94 6.73
N THR A 197 -2.95 16.94 6.03
CA THR A 197 -2.16 18.05 5.49
C THR A 197 -2.72 19.38 5.98
N TYR A 198 -1.84 20.33 6.28
CA TYR A 198 -2.20 21.67 6.72
C TYR A 198 -1.43 22.72 5.88
N PRO A 199 -2.13 23.62 5.18
CA PRO A 199 -1.50 24.62 4.32
C PRO A 199 -0.94 25.82 5.10
N ILE A 200 0.22 26.31 4.67
CA ILE A 200 0.94 27.49 5.14
C ILE A 200 1.42 28.28 3.92
N GLY A 201 0.57 29.16 3.39
CA GLY A 201 0.83 29.83 2.10
C GLY A 201 0.89 28.82 0.97
N ASN A 202 1.98 28.83 0.18
CA ASN A 202 2.22 27.82 -0.87
C ASN A 202 2.89 26.54 -0.32
N TRP A 203 3.22 26.50 0.96
CA TRP A 203 3.78 25.32 1.61
C TRP A 203 2.70 24.56 2.37
N GLY A 204 2.99 23.33 2.76
CA GLY A 204 2.15 22.54 3.64
C GLY A 204 2.99 21.69 4.57
N ILE A 205 2.49 21.49 5.79
CA ILE A 205 2.97 20.42 6.66
C ILE A 205 2.06 19.21 6.45
N PHE A 206 2.62 18.02 6.55
CA PHE A 206 1.85 16.78 6.54
C PHE A 206 2.30 15.87 7.66
N ALA A 207 1.37 15.06 8.14
CA ALA A 207 1.64 13.99 9.08
C ALA A 207 0.67 12.85 8.81
N GLY A 208 1.11 11.62 9.07
CA GLY A 208 0.26 10.46 8.92
C GLY A 208 0.73 9.27 9.72
N THR A 209 -0.17 8.32 9.86
CA THR A 209 0.11 7.02 10.44
C THR A 209 -0.52 5.95 9.59
N ARG A 210 0.16 4.81 9.47
CA ARG A 210 -0.36 3.59 8.88
C ARG A 210 -0.07 2.42 9.80
N SER A 211 -1.11 1.68 10.16
CA SER A 211 -1.01 0.52 11.04
C SER A 211 -1.53 -0.72 10.34
N TYR A 212 -0.78 -1.81 10.44
CA TYR A 212 -1.16 -3.12 9.93
C TYR A 212 -1.31 -4.07 11.12
N ILE A 213 -2.42 -4.80 11.17
CA ILE A 213 -2.73 -5.77 12.23
C ILE A 213 -2.96 -7.12 11.56
N PHE A 214 -2.05 -8.05 11.78
CA PHE A 214 -2.05 -9.37 11.16
C PHE A 214 -2.73 -10.40 12.06
N ASP A 215 -3.15 -11.51 11.44
CA ASP A 215 -3.65 -12.68 12.16
C ASP A 215 -2.51 -13.57 12.70
N SER A 216 -2.90 -14.76 13.17
CA SER A 216 -2.00 -15.72 13.79
C SER A 216 -0.94 -16.31 12.85
N GLU A 217 -1.12 -16.26 11.52
CA GLU A 217 -0.11 -16.75 10.58
C GLU A 217 1.16 -15.87 10.60
N VAL A 218 1.02 -14.59 10.94
CA VAL A 218 2.16 -13.71 11.14
C VAL A 218 2.63 -13.76 12.59
N SER A 219 1.72 -13.64 13.56
CA SER A 219 2.11 -13.49 14.96
C SER A 219 2.66 -14.75 15.62
N ASN A 220 2.36 -15.94 15.07
CA ASN A 220 2.97 -17.19 15.52
C ASN A 220 4.33 -17.46 14.87
N SER A 221 4.77 -16.64 13.92
CA SER A 221 6.09 -16.81 13.32
C SER A 221 7.18 -16.66 14.38
N PRO A 222 8.20 -17.55 14.39
CA PRO A 222 9.38 -17.36 15.22
C PRO A 222 10.10 -16.02 14.96
N LEU A 223 9.87 -15.39 13.79
CA LEU A 223 10.43 -14.09 13.45
C LEU A 223 9.65 -12.93 14.07
N ALA A 224 8.40 -13.14 14.45
CA ALA A 224 7.51 -12.07 14.88
C ALA A 224 7.53 -11.83 16.39
N ASP A 225 7.49 -10.55 16.77
CA ASP A 225 7.17 -10.08 18.11
C ASP A 225 5.83 -9.32 18.07
N GLY A 226 4.74 -10.09 18.20
CA GLY A 226 3.38 -9.59 18.07
C GLY A 226 2.87 -9.53 16.63
N ASN A 227 1.76 -8.84 16.44
CA ASN A 227 0.98 -8.88 15.20
C ASN A 227 0.78 -7.51 14.56
N LYS A 228 1.51 -6.49 14.98
CA LYS A 228 1.22 -5.10 14.61
C LYS A 228 2.46 -4.39 14.09
N ILE A 229 2.32 -3.78 12.92
CA ILE A 229 3.33 -2.87 12.36
C ILE A 229 2.75 -1.47 12.36
N ILE A 230 3.54 -0.48 12.80
CA ILE A 230 3.13 0.92 12.83
C ILE A 230 4.16 1.75 12.06
N GLN A 231 3.67 2.56 11.12
CA GLN A 231 4.46 3.54 10.41
C GLN A 231 3.91 4.92 10.76
N ILE A 232 4.76 5.82 11.20
CA ILE A 232 4.42 7.23 11.43
C ILE A 232 5.32 8.05 10.51
N PHE A 233 4.75 9.04 9.85
CA PHE A 233 5.51 9.95 9.00
C PHE A 233 5.05 11.38 9.16
N SER A 234 5.97 12.31 8.93
CA SER A 234 5.68 13.73 8.89
C SER A 234 6.70 14.46 8.04
N GLY A 235 6.32 15.64 7.54
CA GLY A 235 7.21 16.41 6.69
C GLY A 235 6.61 17.72 6.22
N VAL A 236 7.32 18.32 5.27
CA VAL A 236 6.96 19.59 4.64
C VAL A 236 6.96 19.42 3.13
N GLY A 237 6.10 20.17 2.46
CA GLY A 237 6.02 20.15 1.00
C GLY A 237 5.52 21.45 0.42
N TYR A 238 5.58 21.54 -0.90
CA TYR A 238 5.11 22.68 -1.68
C TYR A 238 3.84 22.28 -2.45
N TYR A 239 2.81 23.12 -2.39
CA TYR A 239 1.58 22.93 -3.14
C TYR A 239 1.75 23.37 -4.59
N PHE A 240 1.30 22.54 -5.51
CA PHE A 240 1.28 22.79 -6.95
C PHE A 240 -0.12 22.57 -7.50
#